data_AF-A0A6I1E1S9-F1
#
_entry.id   AF-A0A6I1E1S9-F1
#
_cell.length_a   1.000
_cell.length_b   1.000
_cell.length_c   1.000
_cell.angle_alpha   90.00
_cell.angle_beta   90.00
_cell.angle_gamma   90.00
#
_symmetry.space_group_name_H-M   'P 1'
#
loop_
_entity.id
_entity.type
_entity.pdbx_description
1 polymer ?
#
loop_
_entity_poly.entity_id
_entity_poly.type
_entity_poly.pdbx_seq_one_letter_code
_entity_poly.pdbx_strand_id
1 'polypeptide(L)'
;MLPEVEKYQDHDHFYYFHAPGGQVFRIVNSATTLPKKGEVLFDAEKAEKYRADDYGMKKYVFAFLKRGPNRSLPKEEADALQMAHLQNIGRMAQEGKLVLAGPFFGNDDLRGIYIFNVSSLEEAKKLTETDPAIQAGSLIMDLKEWYGSAALMEVNQIGLTLAKKSIMD
;
A
#
# COMPACT_ATOMS: atom_id res chain seq x y z
N MET A 1 24.74 -12.23 -3.03
CA MET A 1 24.42 -13.67 -2.91
C MET A 1 23.20 -13.79 -2.04
N LEU A 2 22.06 -14.17 -2.61
CA LEU A 2 20.88 -14.51 -1.80
C LEU A 2 21.15 -15.88 -1.13
N PRO A 3 20.69 -16.10 0.11
CA PRO A 3 20.91 -17.37 0.81
C PRO A 3 20.30 -18.55 0.04
N GLU A 4 20.94 -19.71 0.13
CA GLU A 4 20.47 -20.98 -0.44
C GLU A 4 19.04 -21.28 0.03
N VAL A 5 18.10 -21.18 -0.90
CA VAL A 5 16.65 -21.31 -0.68
C VAL A 5 16.26 -22.72 -0.20
N GLU A 6 17.15 -23.71 -0.41
CA GLU A 6 16.98 -25.09 0.05
C GLU A 6 16.89 -25.22 1.59
N LYS A 7 17.33 -24.22 2.36
CA LYS A 7 17.18 -24.22 3.82
C LYS A 7 15.77 -23.89 4.33
N TYR A 8 14.84 -23.50 3.46
CA TYR A 8 13.46 -23.14 3.81
C TYR A 8 12.41 -24.16 3.33
N GLN A 9 12.78 -25.46 3.29
CA GLN A 9 11.91 -26.56 2.86
C GLN A 9 10.84 -27.02 3.89
N ASP A 10 10.58 -26.24 4.93
CA ASP A 10 9.39 -26.47 5.77
C ASP A 10 8.16 -25.88 5.06
N HIS A 11 7.69 -26.63 4.07
CA HIS A 11 6.65 -26.25 3.10
C HIS A 11 5.22 -26.27 3.66
N ASP A 12 5.04 -26.59 4.95
CA ASP A 12 3.72 -26.63 5.56
C ASP A 12 3.20 -25.23 5.94
N HIS A 13 4.03 -24.19 5.84
CA HIS A 13 3.71 -22.86 6.38
C HIS A 13 4.03 -21.67 5.44
N PHE A 14 4.87 -21.84 4.41
CA PHE A 14 5.26 -20.75 3.50
C PHE A 14 5.35 -21.21 2.04
N TYR A 15 4.71 -20.45 1.14
CA TYR A 15 4.87 -20.63 -0.32
C TYR A 15 5.81 -19.56 -0.85
N TYR A 16 6.92 -20.00 -1.45
CA TYR A 16 7.88 -19.16 -2.13
C TYR A 16 7.70 -19.31 -3.64
N PHE A 17 7.73 -18.21 -4.36
CA PHE A 17 7.87 -18.23 -5.82
C PHE A 17 8.72 -17.06 -6.30
N HIS A 18 9.37 -17.27 -7.43
CA HIS A 18 10.15 -16.25 -8.11
C HIS A 18 9.22 -15.45 -9.02
N ALA A 19 9.25 -14.13 -8.91
CA ALA A 19 8.51 -13.22 -9.78
C ALA A 19 9.47 -12.19 -10.42
N PRO A 20 9.08 -11.55 -11.54
CA PRO A 20 9.86 -10.46 -12.12
C PRO A 20 10.07 -9.33 -11.09
N GLY A 21 11.32 -9.11 -10.66
CA GLY A 21 11.68 -8.07 -9.68
C GLY A 21 12.20 -8.58 -8.33
N GLY A 22 12.25 -9.89 -8.08
CA GLY A 22 12.90 -10.46 -6.88
C GLY A 22 12.18 -11.66 -6.27
N GLN A 23 12.59 -12.03 -5.05
CA GLN A 23 11.86 -13.02 -4.23
C GLN A 23 10.60 -12.37 -3.65
N VAL A 24 9.47 -13.08 -3.75
CA VAL A 24 8.18 -12.63 -3.26
C VAL A 24 7.68 -13.60 -2.21
N PHE A 25 7.33 -13.07 -1.04
CA PHE A 25 6.83 -13.84 0.09
C PHE A 25 5.31 -13.80 0.09
N ARG A 26 4.65 -14.95 -0.08
CA ARG A 26 3.22 -15.09 0.22
C ARG A 26 3.08 -15.62 1.63
N ILE A 27 2.73 -14.76 2.58
CA ILE A 27 2.39 -15.16 3.95
C ILE A 27 0.95 -15.69 3.92
N VAL A 28 0.77 -17.00 4.07
CA VAL A 28 -0.54 -17.63 4.26
C VAL A 28 -0.71 -17.90 5.74
N ASN A 29 -1.58 -17.13 6.40
CA ASN A 29 -1.77 -17.24 7.84
C ASN A 29 -2.77 -18.37 8.12
N SER A 30 -2.26 -19.46 8.69
CA SER A 30 -2.95 -20.67 9.19
C SER A 30 -3.17 -21.84 8.22
N ALA A 31 -2.85 -23.05 8.73
CA ALA A 31 -2.99 -24.36 8.11
C ALA A 31 -4.43 -24.72 7.67
N THR A 32 -5.43 -23.94 8.06
CA THR A 32 -6.85 -24.11 7.65
C THR A 32 -7.21 -23.39 6.34
N THR A 33 -6.31 -22.58 5.79
CA THR A 33 -6.53 -21.84 4.51
C THR A 33 -5.65 -22.31 3.37
N LEU A 34 -4.86 -23.37 3.58
CA LEU A 34 -4.08 -23.96 2.51
C LEU A 34 -4.99 -24.78 1.60
N PRO A 35 -5.07 -24.49 0.29
CA PRO A 35 -5.60 -25.47 -0.64
C PRO A 35 -4.78 -26.75 -0.50
N LYS A 36 -5.45 -27.92 -0.61
CA LYS A 36 -4.72 -29.19 -0.62
C LYS A 36 -3.71 -29.16 -1.78
N LYS A 37 -2.60 -29.88 -1.65
CA LYS A 37 -1.59 -29.97 -2.72
C LYS A 37 -2.26 -30.32 -4.06
N GLY A 38 -2.19 -29.41 -5.03
CA GLY A 38 -2.82 -29.55 -6.36
C GLY A 38 -4.21 -28.91 -6.52
N GLU A 39 -4.79 -28.36 -5.46
CA GLU A 39 -6.05 -27.61 -5.49
C GLU A 39 -5.77 -26.14 -5.80
N VAL A 40 -6.48 -25.58 -6.78
CA VAL A 40 -6.33 -24.18 -7.19
C VAL A 40 -7.61 -23.44 -6.80
N LEU A 41 -7.52 -22.61 -5.77
CA LEU A 41 -8.57 -21.66 -5.38
C LEU A 41 -8.46 -20.40 -6.26
N PHE A 42 -8.74 -20.55 -7.55
CA PHE A 42 -8.65 -19.47 -8.53
C PHE A 42 -10.03 -18.87 -8.81
N ASP A 43 -10.14 -17.57 -8.56
CA ASP A 43 -11.29 -16.75 -8.92
C ASP A 43 -10.89 -15.87 -10.11
N ALA A 44 -11.27 -16.29 -11.31
CA ALA A 44 -10.88 -15.64 -12.56
C ALA A 44 -11.44 -14.22 -12.66
N GLU A 45 -12.68 -14.00 -12.23
CA GLU A 45 -13.34 -12.69 -12.28
C GLU A 45 -12.61 -11.69 -11.37
N LYS A 46 -12.24 -12.10 -10.15
CA LYS A 46 -11.46 -11.24 -9.26
C LYS A 46 -10.03 -11.01 -9.76
N ALA A 47 -9.39 -12.05 -10.31
CA ALA A 47 -8.05 -11.91 -10.86
C ALA A 47 -8.03 -10.86 -11.99
N GLU A 48 -8.98 -10.93 -12.92
CA GLU A 48 -9.13 -9.95 -13.99
C GLU A 48 -9.48 -8.56 -13.45
N LYS A 49 -10.50 -8.46 -12.58
CA LYS A 49 -10.94 -7.20 -11.97
C LYS A 49 -9.80 -6.47 -11.25
N TYR A 50 -8.97 -7.20 -10.52
CA TYR A 50 -7.85 -6.61 -9.77
C TYR A 50 -6.58 -6.47 -10.61
N ARG A 51 -6.59 -6.95 -11.86
CA ARG A 51 -5.44 -6.97 -12.78
C ARG A 51 -4.28 -7.73 -12.17
N ALA A 52 -4.60 -8.89 -11.59
CA ALA A 52 -3.64 -9.83 -11.08
C ALA A 52 -2.96 -10.55 -12.25
N ASP A 53 -1.65 -10.76 -12.15
CA ASP A 53 -0.94 -11.71 -12.98
C ASP A 53 -1.16 -13.16 -12.51
N ASP A 54 -0.49 -14.10 -13.17
CA ASP A 54 -0.57 -15.54 -12.89
C ASP A 54 -0.22 -15.91 -11.44
N TYR A 55 0.45 -15.01 -10.71
CA TYR A 55 0.82 -15.20 -9.31
C TYR A 55 -0.16 -14.57 -8.31
N GLY A 56 -1.21 -13.89 -8.78
CA GLY A 56 -2.13 -13.13 -7.93
C GLY A 56 -1.56 -11.77 -7.51
N MET A 57 -0.57 -11.26 -8.25
CA MET A 57 0.20 -10.06 -7.90
C MET A 57 0.05 -8.99 -8.98
N LYS A 58 0.49 -7.77 -8.69
CA LYS A 58 0.58 -6.68 -9.68
C LYS A 58 1.55 -5.58 -9.24
N LYS A 59 1.84 -4.68 -10.18
CA LYS A 59 2.62 -3.46 -9.90
C LYS A 59 1.76 -2.39 -9.22
N TYR A 60 2.36 -1.74 -8.23
CA TYR A 60 1.91 -0.57 -7.50
C TYR A 60 3.05 0.46 -7.41
N VAL A 61 2.77 1.63 -6.84
CA VAL A 61 3.80 2.54 -6.36
C VAL A 61 3.67 2.69 -4.85
N PHE A 62 4.74 2.37 -4.14
CA PHE A 62 4.88 2.57 -2.70
C PHE A 62 5.46 3.96 -2.44
N ALA A 63 4.95 4.66 -1.43
CA ALA A 63 5.51 5.93 -0.99
C ALA A 63 5.88 5.90 0.48
N PHE A 64 7.07 6.40 0.80
CA PHE A 64 7.43 6.79 2.17
C PHE A 64 7.14 8.28 2.34
N LEU A 65 6.29 8.60 3.31
CA LEU A 65 6.07 9.98 3.74
C LEU A 65 7.15 10.32 4.75
N LYS A 66 7.93 11.36 4.46
CA LYS A 66 8.99 11.89 5.29
C LYS A 66 8.64 13.28 5.78
N ARG A 67 9.22 13.67 6.91
CA ARG A 67 9.16 15.04 7.42
C ARG A 67 9.71 16.01 6.36
N GLY A 68 8.92 17.05 6.06
CA GLY A 68 9.35 18.13 5.18
C GLY A 68 10.05 19.26 5.93
N PRO A 69 10.71 20.18 5.21
CA PRO A 69 11.49 21.27 5.78
C PRO A 69 10.64 22.38 6.41
N ASN A 70 9.35 22.51 6.07
CA ASN A 70 8.49 23.58 6.57
C ASN A 70 7.54 23.07 7.66
N ARG A 71 7.82 23.42 8.93
CA ARG A 71 7.16 22.79 10.10
C ARG A 71 6.63 23.77 11.13
N SER A 72 7.01 25.03 11.06
CA SER A 72 6.68 26.02 12.08
C SER A 72 5.41 26.77 11.74
N LEU A 73 4.32 26.03 11.51
CA LEU A 73 3.00 26.62 11.32
C LEU A 73 2.32 26.82 12.70
N PRO A 74 1.57 27.92 12.89
CA PRO A 74 0.64 28.05 14.00
C PRO A 74 -0.28 26.83 14.10
N LYS A 75 -0.72 26.49 15.31
CA LYS A 75 -1.53 25.28 15.55
C LYS A 75 -2.76 25.21 14.65
N GLU A 76 -3.48 26.31 14.49
CA GLU A 76 -4.69 26.37 13.66
C GLU A 76 -4.38 26.08 12.18
N GLU A 77 -3.29 26.63 11.65
CA GLU A 77 -2.84 26.37 10.27
C GLU A 77 -2.36 24.93 10.10
N ALA A 78 -1.66 24.38 11.09
CA ALA A 78 -1.22 22.99 11.07
C ALA A 78 -2.40 22.01 11.09
N ASP A 79 -3.42 22.28 11.91
CA ASP A 79 -4.64 21.47 12.01
C ASP A 79 -5.45 21.56 10.71
N ALA A 80 -5.59 22.75 10.12
CA ALA A 80 -6.23 22.94 8.81
C ALA A 80 -5.48 22.21 7.68
N LEU A 81 -4.15 22.29 7.66
CA LEU A 81 -3.31 21.59 6.69
C LEU A 81 -3.45 20.07 6.82
N GLN A 82 -3.49 19.56 8.05
CA GLN A 82 -3.71 18.14 8.32
C GLN A 82 -5.09 17.68 7.84
N MET A 83 -6.14 18.49 8.04
CA MET A 83 -7.47 18.17 7.52
C MET A 83 -7.50 18.12 5.99
N ALA A 84 -6.91 19.11 5.32
CA ALA A 84 -6.83 19.15 3.86
C ALA A 84 -6.04 17.95 3.29
N HIS A 85 -4.97 17.54 3.98
CA HIS A 85 -4.23 16.32 3.68
C HIS A 85 -5.12 15.06 3.77
N LEU A 86 -5.88 14.90 4.86
CA LEU A 86 -6.81 13.76 5.03
C LEU A 86 -7.92 13.74 3.96
N GLN A 87 -8.44 14.90 3.58
CA GLN A 87 -9.43 15.00 2.50
C GLN A 87 -8.85 14.55 1.16
N ASN A 88 -7.59 14.90 0.86
CA ASN A 88 -6.91 14.44 -0.34
C ASN A 88 -6.72 12.92 -0.35
N ILE A 89 -6.37 12.31 0.79
CA ILE A 89 -6.34 10.84 0.95
C ILE A 89 -7.71 10.24 0.64
N GLY A 90 -8.78 10.79 1.23
CA GLY A 90 -10.15 10.33 1.02
C GLY A 90 -10.55 10.35 -0.46
N ARG A 91 -10.28 11.46 -1.16
CA ARG A 91 -10.50 11.59 -2.60
C ARG A 91 -9.76 10.51 -3.40
N MET A 92 -8.45 10.34 -3.17
CA MET A 92 -7.65 9.34 -3.88
C MET A 92 -8.09 7.90 -3.59
N ALA A 93 -8.57 7.62 -2.38
CA ALA A 93 -9.14 6.33 -2.03
C ALA A 93 -10.47 6.06 -2.77
N GLN A 94 -11.36 7.07 -2.85
CA GLN A 94 -12.62 6.99 -3.60
C GLN A 94 -12.39 6.80 -5.11
N GLU A 95 -11.38 7.46 -5.67
CA GLU A 95 -10.95 7.28 -7.06
C GLU A 95 -10.27 5.92 -7.33
N GLY A 96 -10.03 5.12 -6.28
CA GLY A 96 -9.34 3.82 -6.38
C GLY A 96 -7.86 3.94 -6.73
N LYS A 97 -7.28 5.14 -6.61
CA LYS A 97 -5.87 5.46 -6.89
C LYS A 97 -4.96 5.18 -5.71
N LEU A 98 -5.49 5.26 -4.49
CA LEU A 98 -4.79 4.93 -3.25
C LEU A 98 -5.45 3.72 -2.59
N VAL A 99 -4.68 2.66 -2.32
CA VAL A 99 -5.19 1.41 -1.71
C VAL A 99 -4.91 1.30 -0.23
N LEU A 100 -3.94 2.07 0.26
CA LEU A 100 -3.58 2.09 1.68
C LEU A 100 -2.90 3.41 2.00
N ALA A 101 -3.28 3.98 3.13
CA ALA A 101 -2.58 5.09 3.76
C ALA A 101 -2.55 4.87 5.27
N GLY A 102 -1.39 5.08 5.89
CA GLY A 102 -1.27 4.95 7.33
C GLY A 102 -0.02 5.63 7.89
N PRO A 103 -0.12 6.25 9.07
CA PRO A 103 1.04 6.80 9.76
C PRO A 103 1.90 5.69 10.37
N PHE A 104 3.19 5.96 10.53
CA PHE A 104 3.99 5.21 11.49
C PHE A 104 3.67 5.69 12.90
N PHE A 105 3.82 4.80 13.88
CA PHE A 105 3.76 5.21 15.29
C PHE A 105 4.98 6.08 15.64
N GLY A 106 4.79 6.99 16.61
CA GLY A 106 5.85 7.89 17.06
C GLY A 106 5.91 9.21 16.29
N ASN A 107 7.04 9.91 16.41
CA ASN A 107 7.24 11.23 15.80
C ASN A 107 8.61 11.35 15.13
N ASP A 108 9.06 10.25 14.50
CA ASP A 108 10.33 10.21 13.77
C ASP A 108 10.22 10.95 12.44
N ASP A 109 11.28 10.90 11.63
CA ASP A 109 11.30 11.50 10.30
C ASP A 109 10.44 10.73 9.31
N LEU A 110 10.30 9.42 9.48
CA LEU A 110 9.33 8.62 8.74
C LEU A 110 7.94 8.83 9.35
N ARG A 111 7.04 9.39 8.55
CA ARG A 111 5.71 9.84 8.97
C ARG A 111 4.63 8.81 8.66
N GLY A 112 4.78 8.08 7.56
CA GLY A 112 3.81 7.09 7.14
C GLY A 112 4.13 6.49 5.78
N ILE A 113 3.18 5.72 5.26
CA ILE A 113 3.28 5.07 3.96
C ILE A 113 1.99 5.23 3.18
N TYR A 114 2.14 5.30 1.86
CA TYR A 114 1.06 5.10 0.90
C TYR A 114 1.36 3.92 -0.01
N ILE A 115 0.31 3.27 -0.50
CA ILE A 115 0.37 2.34 -1.62
C ILE A 115 -0.61 2.83 -2.68
N PHE A 116 -0.09 3.26 -3.83
CA PHE A 116 -0.87 3.72 -4.97
C PHE A 116 -1.14 2.59 -5.97
N ASN A 117 -2.38 2.48 -6.44
CA ASN A 117 -2.82 1.59 -7.53
C ASN A 117 -2.65 2.28 -8.89
N VAL A 118 -1.38 2.53 -9.22
CA VAL A 118 -0.93 3.12 -10.48
C VAL A 118 0.25 2.33 -11.02
N SER A 119 0.49 2.43 -12.33
CA SER A 119 1.51 1.62 -13.02
C SER A 119 2.85 2.34 -13.21
N SER A 120 2.97 3.62 -12.85
CA SER A 120 4.20 4.40 -13.02
C SER A 120 4.47 5.37 -11.87
N LEU A 121 5.76 5.64 -11.64
CA LEU A 121 6.21 6.66 -10.69
C LEU A 121 5.72 8.06 -11.07
N GLU A 122 5.57 8.35 -12.36
CA GLU A 122 5.10 9.66 -12.84
C GLU A 122 3.64 9.91 -12.44
N GLU A 123 2.76 8.92 -12.60
CA GLU A 123 1.37 9.05 -12.18
C GLU A 123 1.26 9.19 -10.66
N ALA A 124 2.01 8.39 -9.89
CA ALA A 124 2.09 8.53 -8.45
C ALA A 124 2.57 9.93 -8.05
N LYS A 125 3.63 10.45 -8.70
CA LYS A 125 4.15 11.79 -8.42
C LYS A 125 3.09 12.87 -8.63
N LYS A 126 2.34 12.82 -9.74
CA LYS A 126 1.23 13.76 -9.99
C LYS A 126 0.18 13.70 -8.89
N LEU A 127 -0.15 12.49 -8.39
CA LEU A 127 -1.05 12.34 -7.23
C LEU A 127 -0.45 12.97 -5.97
N THR A 128 0.84 12.76 -5.68
CA THR A 128 1.49 13.39 -4.53
C THR A 128 1.50 14.92 -4.59
N GLU A 129 1.64 15.50 -5.79
CA GLU A 129 1.66 16.95 -6.00
C GLU A 129 0.30 17.62 -5.73
N THR A 130 -0.79 16.85 -5.70
CA THR A 130 -2.12 17.35 -5.30
C THR A 130 -2.31 17.47 -3.79
N ASP A 131 -1.38 16.94 -2.98
CA ASP A 131 -1.48 16.95 -1.53
C ASP A 131 -1.08 18.30 -0.93
N PRO A 132 -1.98 19.00 -0.21
CA PRO A 132 -1.67 20.28 0.43
C PRO A 132 -0.46 20.21 1.36
N ALA A 133 -0.23 19.10 2.06
CA ALA A 133 0.92 18.95 2.95
C ALA A 133 2.25 18.85 2.20
N ILE A 134 2.23 18.34 0.95
CA ILE A 134 3.39 18.32 0.06
C ILE A 134 3.62 19.71 -0.54
N GLN A 135 2.56 20.39 -1.00
CA GLN A 135 2.63 21.75 -1.54
C GLN A 135 3.17 22.75 -0.51
N ALA A 136 2.76 22.61 0.76
CA ALA A 136 3.23 23.43 1.86
C ALA A 136 4.66 23.09 2.33
N GLY A 137 5.26 22.00 1.83
CA GLY A 137 6.58 21.50 2.26
C GLY A 137 6.59 20.92 3.68
N SER A 138 5.42 20.59 4.25
CA SER A 138 5.29 19.93 5.56
C SER A 138 5.67 18.44 5.50
N LEU A 139 5.48 17.84 4.33
CA LEU A 139 5.85 16.48 4.00
C LEU A 139 6.68 16.43 2.72
N ILE A 140 7.45 15.35 2.56
CA ILE A 140 8.11 14.95 1.32
C ILE A 140 7.75 13.48 1.07
N MET A 141 7.55 13.08 -0.17
CA MET A 141 7.34 11.67 -0.54
C MET A 141 8.50 11.10 -1.33
N ASP A 142 8.92 9.90 -0.93
CA ASP A 142 9.90 9.08 -1.64
C ASP A 142 9.18 7.88 -2.26
N LEU A 143 9.23 7.78 -3.60
CA LEU A 143 8.40 6.88 -4.39
C LEU A 143 9.20 5.70 -4.94
N LYS A 144 8.62 4.50 -4.87
CA LYS A 144 9.23 3.28 -5.39
C LYS A 144 8.20 2.39 -6.08
N GLU A 145 8.53 1.87 -7.25
CA GLU A 145 7.74 0.79 -7.86
C GLU A 145 7.78 -0.43 -6.94
N TRP A 146 6.61 -1.01 -6.70
CA TRP A 146 6.48 -2.15 -5.80
C TRP A 146 5.59 -3.22 -6.40
N TYR A 147 6.02 -4.47 -6.27
CA TYR A 147 5.27 -5.64 -6.69
C TYR A 147 4.61 -6.26 -5.47
N GLY A 148 3.28 -6.25 -5.46
CA GLY A 148 2.46 -6.59 -4.29
C GLY A 148 1.21 -7.38 -4.67
N SER A 149 0.51 -7.92 -3.68
CA SER A 149 -0.67 -8.74 -3.95
C SER A 149 -1.79 -7.91 -4.56
N ALA A 150 -2.46 -8.46 -5.58
CA ALA A 150 -3.67 -7.87 -6.14
C ALA A 150 -4.82 -7.82 -5.11
N ALA A 151 -4.75 -8.64 -4.05
CA ALA A 151 -5.72 -8.64 -2.96
C ALA A 151 -5.79 -7.31 -2.19
N LEU A 152 -4.78 -6.44 -2.28
CA LEU A 152 -4.86 -5.09 -1.71
C LEU A 152 -6.03 -4.27 -2.26
N MET A 153 -6.52 -4.61 -3.45
CA MET A 153 -7.71 -3.96 -4.01
C MET A 153 -8.99 -4.20 -3.18
N GLU A 154 -9.06 -5.31 -2.42
CA GLU A 154 -10.17 -5.60 -1.50
C GLU A 154 -10.05 -4.81 -0.18
N VAL A 155 -8.83 -4.39 0.19
CA VAL A 155 -8.58 -3.67 1.47
C VAL A 155 -9.36 -2.36 1.51
N ASN A 156 -9.46 -1.63 0.39
CA ASN A 156 -10.27 -0.41 0.31
C ASN A 156 -11.74 -0.68 0.64
N GLN A 157 -12.31 -1.78 0.13
CA GLN A 157 -13.71 -2.11 0.34
C GLN A 157 -13.97 -2.54 1.79
N ILE A 158 -13.13 -3.44 2.30
CA ILE A 158 -13.28 -3.97 3.66
C ILE A 158 -13.00 -2.87 4.69
N GLY A 159 -11.95 -2.06 4.49
CA GLY A 159 -11.52 -1.03 5.43
C GLY A 159 -12.63 -0.06 5.81
N LEU A 160 -13.47 0.34 4.85
CA LEU A 160 -14.63 1.20 5.09
C LEU A 160 -15.67 0.56 6.04
N THR A 161 -15.81 -0.76 6.01
CA THR A 161 -16.74 -1.50 6.89
C THR A 161 -16.21 -1.71 8.31
N LEU A 162 -14.89 -1.57 8.51
CA LEU A 162 -14.25 -1.78 9.81
C LEU A 162 -14.29 -0.53 10.69
N ALA A 163 -14.44 0.65 10.09
CA ALA A 163 -14.43 1.92 10.79
C ALA A 163 -15.77 2.18 11.49
N LYS A 164 -15.73 2.41 12.82
CA LYS A 164 -16.90 2.87 13.59
C LYS A 164 -17.13 4.39 13.50
N LYS A 165 -16.15 5.13 13.00
CA LYS A 165 -16.13 6.60 12.93
C LYS A 165 -15.50 7.02 11.61
N SER A 166 -15.98 8.12 11.04
CA SER A 166 -15.32 8.78 9.92
C SER A 166 -13.99 9.38 10.38
N ILE A 167 -13.00 9.39 9.49
CA ILE A 167 -11.72 10.11 9.67
C ILE A 167 -11.75 11.49 9.00
N MET A 168 -12.87 11.84 8.35
CA MET A 168 -13.07 13.08 7.60
C MET A 168 -14.08 14.04 8.28
N ASP A 169 -14.69 13.60 9.39
CA ASP A 169 -15.68 14.34 10.18
C ASP A 169 -15.02 14.84 11.48
#